data_AF-A0A2A2LZC6-F1
#
_entry.id   AF-A0A2A2LZC6-F1
#
_cell.length_a   1.000
_cell.length_b   1.000
_cell.length_c   1.000
_cell.angle_alpha   90.00
_cell.angle_beta   90.00
_cell.angle_gamma   90.00
#
_symmetry.space_group_name_H-M   'P 1'
#
loop_
_entity.id
_entity.type
_entity.pdbx_description
1 polymer ?
#
loop_
_entity_poly.entity_id
_entity_poly.type
_entity_poly.pdbx_seq_one_letter_code
_entity_poly.pdbx_strand_id
1 'polypeptide(L)'
;MESLLNGVFRMTLIDPPNIRIGKPKWLELPSAMSVFVFIVGTYFLVTAGVIYDVINEPPSIGSTFDERGHQRPTAILVGRVNGQYIMEGLAAAFMFVLGDSDPSGMCDIGLLVLTARNSTRITQLLTHAAKAVNSRLYIRVESPELDNLLPSIYLQSSQFCPQLDVRVLLGRRLPQSFTLIGDEQPSEVEVVKPKYKKVVLGGTFDRLHNGHKVLLSKAALLASENVTCGVTDKQMIAKKSLYELIEPVEKRIACVEEFVADVSDNVERGMSILEMHVIDLLEADDSILKETKISSSSRRREALGNLLKQPTPHPERPHFPYIIGLTGGIASGKSNIAKYLMEEADFEVIDCDKVAHTCYERGSELTQKIGEKFPGVVTDGLVDRKALGSIVFADKAKLDELSWLIWPIVLEKVRAIIEKTDKKYVAIEAAAIVEAKWQGFMNELWTVFVPVEETLRRIKERDGLDEEQALNRIQSQLTNKDRIDESHVVFCSLWDYSITHAQVTKAIKLLRQRTDSIH
;
A
#
# COMPACT_ATOMS: atom_id res chain seq x y z
N MET A 1 -4.68 -29.99 -1.23
CA MET A 1 -5.46 -30.08 0.03
C MET A 1 -4.55 -30.04 1.27
N GLU A 2 -3.40 -29.34 1.20
CA GLU A 2 -2.49 -29.10 2.34
C GLU A 2 -2.62 -27.68 2.94
N SER A 3 -3.41 -26.77 2.33
CA SER A 3 -3.49 -25.37 2.78
C SER A 3 -4.60 -25.06 3.78
N LEU A 4 -5.52 -25.99 4.06
CA LEU A 4 -6.73 -25.68 4.85
C LEU A 4 -6.57 -25.85 6.37
N LEU A 5 -5.57 -26.61 6.86
CA LEU A 5 -5.45 -26.90 8.29
C LEU A 5 -4.46 -25.99 9.05
N ASN A 6 -3.54 -25.31 8.36
CA ASN A 6 -2.55 -24.47 9.03
C ASN A 6 -3.07 -23.09 9.49
N GLY A 7 -4.28 -22.70 9.05
CA GLY A 7 -4.82 -21.36 9.34
C GLY A 7 -5.70 -21.26 10.59
N VAL A 8 -6.30 -22.36 11.08
CA VAL A 8 -7.48 -22.24 11.97
C VAL A 8 -7.37 -22.98 13.31
N PHE A 9 -6.51 -24.00 13.47
CA PHE A 9 -6.37 -24.71 14.75
C PHE A 9 -4.90 -24.92 15.15
N ARG A 10 -4.31 -23.93 15.82
CA ARG A 10 -3.19 -24.19 16.75
C ARG A 10 -3.78 -24.45 18.15
N MET A 11 -4.18 -25.69 18.42
CA MET A 11 -4.28 -26.20 19.79
C MET A 11 -3.25 -27.32 19.98
N THR A 12 -2.42 -27.15 21.00
CA THR A 12 -1.07 -27.69 21.18
C THR A 12 -0.97 -29.13 21.71
N LEU A 13 -1.94 -30.03 21.46
CA LEU A 13 -1.94 -31.34 22.16
C LEU A 13 -2.29 -32.61 21.37
N ILE A 14 -2.60 -32.54 20.07
CA ILE A 14 -2.80 -33.75 19.25
C ILE A 14 -2.23 -33.50 17.85
N ASP A 15 -1.05 -34.06 17.56
CA ASP A 15 -0.59 -34.19 16.17
C ASP A 15 -1.40 -35.31 15.49
N PRO A 16 -2.20 -35.02 14.44
CA PRO A 16 -2.92 -36.07 13.74
C PRO A 16 -1.92 -36.97 12.98
N PRO A 17 -2.13 -38.30 12.96
CA PRO A 17 -1.24 -39.21 12.25
C PRO A 17 -1.23 -38.89 10.75
N ASN A 18 -0.04 -38.96 10.17
CA ASN A 18 0.24 -38.61 8.77
C ASN A 18 -0.36 -39.66 7.82
N ILE A 19 -1.68 -39.57 7.58
CA ILE A 19 -2.39 -40.46 6.65
C ILE A 19 -2.31 -39.86 5.25
N ARG A 20 -1.45 -40.45 4.40
CA ARG A 20 -1.42 -40.18 2.96
C ARG A 20 -2.66 -40.80 2.29
N ILE A 21 -3.76 -40.04 2.22
CA ILE A 21 -4.91 -40.42 1.40
C ILE A 21 -4.56 -40.06 -0.05
N GLY A 22 -4.15 -41.06 -0.84
CA GLY A 22 -4.02 -40.90 -2.29
C GLY A 22 -5.39 -40.64 -2.91
N LYS A 23 -5.45 -39.81 -3.96
CA LYS A 23 -6.68 -39.61 -4.74
C LYS A 23 -7.24 -41.00 -5.12
N PRO A 24 -8.49 -41.32 -4.74
CA PRO A 24 -9.08 -42.58 -5.14
C PRO A 24 -9.13 -42.66 -6.67
N LYS A 25 -8.63 -43.76 -7.24
CA LYS A 25 -8.63 -43.99 -8.70
C LYS A 25 -10.03 -44.07 -9.32
N TRP A 26 -11.08 -44.10 -8.50
CA TRP A 26 -12.48 -44.10 -8.93
C TRP A 26 -13.07 -42.69 -9.14
N LEU A 27 -12.29 -41.63 -8.90
CA LEU A 27 -12.72 -40.24 -9.07
C LEU A 27 -12.01 -39.59 -10.27
N GLU A 28 -12.55 -39.82 -11.47
CA GLU A 28 -12.13 -39.12 -12.68
C GLU A 28 -12.72 -37.70 -12.72
N LEU A 29 -11.94 -36.73 -13.19
CA LEU A 29 -12.42 -35.35 -13.35
C LEU A 29 -13.50 -35.32 -14.46
N PRO A 30 -14.67 -34.71 -14.21
CA PRO A 30 -15.73 -34.67 -15.20
C PRO A 30 -15.30 -33.90 -16.45
N SER A 31 -15.76 -34.33 -17.62
CA SER A 31 -15.46 -33.63 -18.89
C SER A 31 -15.99 -32.19 -18.86
N ALA A 32 -15.36 -31.29 -19.63
CA ALA A 32 -15.78 -29.88 -19.71
C ALA A 32 -17.27 -29.72 -20.06
N MET A 33 -17.82 -30.61 -20.90
CA MET A 33 -19.25 -30.65 -21.22
C MET A 33 -20.12 -31.06 -20.02
N SER A 34 -19.65 -31.99 -19.19
CA SER A 34 -20.37 -32.39 -17.97
C SER A 34 -20.41 -31.25 -16.95
N VAL A 35 -19.30 -30.51 -16.81
CA VAL A 35 -19.24 -29.31 -15.96
C VAL A 35 -20.17 -28.22 -16.49
N PHE A 36 -20.18 -27.98 -17.81
CA PHE A 36 -21.06 -26.99 -18.43
C PHE A 36 -22.55 -27.32 -18.23
N VAL A 37 -22.94 -28.57 -18.47
CA VAL A 37 -24.33 -29.03 -18.24
C VAL A 37 -24.71 -28.88 -16.77
N PHE A 38 -23.79 -29.15 -15.85
CA PHE A 38 -24.04 -28.98 -14.42
C PHE A 38 -24.23 -27.51 -14.02
N ILE A 39 -23.43 -26.60 -14.56
CA ILE A 39 -23.55 -25.15 -14.33
C ILE A 39 -24.88 -24.64 -14.88
N VAL A 40 -25.24 -24.99 -16.11
CA VAL A 40 -26.50 -24.57 -16.74
C VAL A 40 -27.71 -25.16 -16.01
N GLY A 41 -27.64 -26.43 -15.58
CA GLY A 41 -28.69 -27.06 -14.78
C GLY A 41 -28.88 -26.39 -13.43
N THR A 42 -27.79 -26.02 -12.75
CA THR A 42 -27.84 -25.30 -11.48
C THR A 42 -28.43 -23.89 -11.67
N TYR A 43 -28.03 -23.18 -12.73
CA TYR A 43 -28.61 -21.88 -13.09
C TYR A 43 -30.12 -21.99 -13.37
N PHE A 44 -30.56 -23.03 -14.07
CA PHE A 44 -31.98 -23.28 -14.33
C PHE A 44 -32.76 -23.56 -13.04
N LEU A 45 -32.21 -24.32 -12.10
CA LEU A 45 -32.84 -24.58 -10.80
C LEU A 45 -32.94 -23.33 -9.91
N VAL A 46 -31.97 -22.41 -9.99
CA VAL A 46 -32.03 -21.11 -9.30
C VAL A 46 -33.12 -20.24 -9.92
N THR A 47 -33.12 -20.10 -11.25
CA THR A 47 -34.05 -19.23 -11.99
C THR A 47 -35.49 -19.75 -12.03
N ALA A 48 -35.70 -21.07 -11.99
CA ALA A 48 -37.01 -21.69 -11.89
C ALA A 48 -37.64 -21.60 -10.49
N GLY A 49 -36.97 -20.97 -9.51
CA GLY A 49 -37.49 -20.76 -8.16
C GLY A 49 -37.44 -21.99 -7.26
N VAL A 50 -36.99 -23.16 -7.74
CA VAL A 50 -36.90 -24.39 -6.94
C VAL A 50 -35.93 -24.22 -5.77
N ILE A 51 -34.81 -23.51 -5.98
CA ILE A 51 -33.87 -23.19 -4.90
C ILE A 51 -34.43 -22.11 -3.97
N TYR A 52 -35.22 -21.16 -4.49
CA TYR A 52 -35.93 -20.16 -3.68
C TYR A 52 -36.98 -20.82 -2.76
N ASP A 53 -37.68 -21.85 -3.24
CA ASP A 53 -38.65 -22.63 -2.47
C ASP A 53 -37.98 -23.50 -1.40
N VAL A 54 -36.77 -24.03 -1.66
CA VAL A 54 -35.97 -24.75 -0.66
C VAL A 54 -35.37 -23.79 0.40
N ILE A 55 -35.04 -22.56 0.01
CA ILE A 55 -34.52 -21.53 0.94
C ILE A 55 -35.64 -20.91 1.78
N ASN A 56 -36.83 -20.71 1.20
CA ASN A 56 -37.98 -20.12 1.86
C ASN A 56 -39.02 -21.13 2.34
N GLU A 57 -38.69 -22.43 2.38
CA GLU A 57 -39.42 -23.35 3.23
C GLU A 57 -39.50 -22.69 4.62
N PRO A 58 -40.71 -22.50 5.18
CA PRO A 58 -40.84 -21.83 6.46
C PRO A 58 -39.92 -22.55 7.45
N PRO A 59 -39.08 -21.83 8.23
CA PRO A 59 -38.19 -22.46 9.19
C PRO A 59 -39.06 -23.41 10.00
N SER A 60 -38.79 -24.71 9.86
CA SER A 60 -39.75 -25.72 10.26
C SER A 60 -40.10 -25.45 11.71
N ILE A 61 -41.34 -25.01 11.97
CA ILE A 61 -41.82 -24.73 13.33
C ILE A 61 -41.75 -26.07 14.05
N GLY A 62 -40.65 -26.25 14.77
CA GLY A 62 -40.41 -27.39 15.60
C GLY A 62 -41.04 -27.16 16.95
N SER A 63 -41.25 -28.24 17.67
CA SER A 63 -41.55 -28.14 19.09
C SER A 63 -40.47 -28.87 19.86
N THR A 64 -40.00 -28.23 20.93
CA THR A 64 -39.11 -28.86 21.91
C THR A 64 -39.92 -29.11 23.18
N PHE A 65 -39.56 -30.17 23.91
CA PHE A 65 -40.16 -30.45 25.21
C PHE A 65 -39.26 -29.87 26.29
N ASP A 66 -39.83 -29.09 27.21
CA ASP A 66 -39.14 -28.61 28.41
C ASP A 66 -38.85 -29.81 29.35
N GLU A 67 -37.97 -29.65 30.34
CA GLU A 67 -37.58 -30.73 31.29
C GLU A 67 -38.76 -31.32 32.07
N ARG A 68 -39.91 -30.65 32.05
CA ARG A 68 -41.19 -31.07 32.64
C ARG A 68 -42.20 -31.65 31.63
N GLY A 69 -41.79 -31.88 30.39
CA GLY A 69 -42.59 -32.54 29.34
C GLY A 69 -43.60 -31.64 28.60
N HIS A 70 -43.53 -30.32 28.76
CA HIS A 70 -44.42 -29.40 28.05
C HIS A 70 -43.84 -28.96 26.70
N GLN A 71 -44.68 -29.02 25.65
CA GLN A 71 -44.32 -28.74 24.28
C GLN A 71 -44.29 -27.21 24.03
N ARG A 72 -43.12 -26.65 23.66
CA ARG A 72 -42.96 -25.25 23.28
C ARG A 72 -42.57 -25.12 21.80
N PRO A 73 -43.22 -24.25 21.02
CA PRO A 73 -42.80 -23.98 19.64
C PRO A 73 -41.48 -23.21 19.66
N THR A 74 -40.52 -23.65 18.85
CA THR A 74 -39.21 -23.00 18.71
C THR A 74 -38.88 -22.83 17.24
N ALA A 75 -38.57 -21.59 16.85
CA ALA A 75 -38.26 -21.23 15.47
C ALA A 75 -36.91 -21.80 14.98
N ILE A 76 -36.03 -22.24 15.90
CA ILE A 76 -34.70 -22.77 15.58
C ILE A 76 -34.54 -24.11 16.30
N LEU A 77 -34.53 -25.22 15.55
CA LEU A 77 -34.25 -26.56 16.06
C LEU A 77 -32.73 -26.76 16.18
N VAL A 78 -32.25 -27.00 17.40
CA VAL A 78 -30.83 -27.27 17.68
C VAL A 78 -30.45 -28.60 17.03
N GLY A 79 -29.50 -28.58 16.08
CA GLY A 79 -29.00 -29.76 15.36
C GLY A 79 -29.41 -29.86 13.88
N ARG A 80 -30.27 -28.95 13.38
CA ARG A 80 -30.63 -28.89 11.95
C ARG A 80 -29.85 -27.77 11.25
N VAL A 81 -29.06 -28.10 10.23
CA VAL A 81 -28.27 -27.13 9.48
C VAL A 81 -29.21 -26.31 8.58
N ASN A 82 -29.15 -24.98 8.70
CA ASN A 82 -29.98 -24.07 7.91
C ASN A 82 -29.54 -24.11 6.43
N GLY A 83 -30.48 -24.29 5.50
CA GLY A 83 -30.20 -24.45 4.06
C GLY A 83 -29.42 -23.28 3.46
N GLN A 84 -29.59 -22.09 4.02
CA GLN A 84 -28.84 -20.89 3.64
C GLN A 84 -27.32 -21.04 3.82
N TYR A 85 -26.85 -21.61 4.94
CA TYR A 85 -25.41 -21.79 5.18
C TYR A 85 -24.78 -22.85 4.26
N ILE A 86 -25.56 -23.85 3.86
CA ILE A 86 -25.11 -24.86 2.90
C ILE A 86 -24.85 -24.20 1.54
N MET A 87 -25.78 -23.36 1.08
CA MET A 87 -25.67 -22.68 -0.20
C MET A 87 -24.55 -21.63 -0.23
N GLU A 88 -24.37 -20.85 0.83
CA GLU A 88 -23.26 -19.90 0.95
C GLU A 88 -21.90 -20.62 0.93
N GLY A 89 -21.77 -21.74 1.63
CA GLY A 89 -20.56 -22.57 1.61
C GLY A 89 -20.26 -23.19 0.25
N LEU A 90 -21.31 -23.64 -0.47
CA LEU A 90 -21.17 -24.27 -1.79
C LEU A 90 -20.83 -23.23 -2.87
N ALA A 91 -21.43 -22.03 -2.80
CA ALA A 91 -21.09 -20.90 -3.67
C ALA A 91 -19.64 -20.42 -3.45
N ALA A 92 -19.20 -20.32 -2.18
CA ALA A 92 -17.82 -19.99 -1.86
C ALA A 92 -16.83 -21.02 -2.41
N ALA A 93 -17.13 -22.33 -2.29
CA ALA A 93 -16.31 -23.39 -2.87
C ALA A 93 -16.24 -23.31 -4.40
N PHE A 94 -17.36 -22.99 -5.06
CA PHE A 94 -17.40 -22.85 -6.53
C PHE A 94 -16.60 -21.64 -7.02
N MET A 95 -16.71 -20.49 -6.34
CA MET A 95 -15.91 -19.30 -6.63
C MET A 95 -14.42 -19.54 -6.42
N PHE A 96 -14.06 -20.34 -5.41
CA PHE A 96 -12.66 -20.76 -5.20
C PHE A 96 -12.14 -21.65 -6.32
N VAL A 97 -12.94 -22.60 -6.80
CA VAL A 97 -12.54 -23.50 -7.90
C VAL A 97 -12.43 -22.75 -9.23
N LEU A 98 -13.33 -21.80 -9.50
CA LEU A 98 -13.28 -20.97 -10.71
C LEU A 98 -12.17 -19.90 -10.64
N GLY A 99 -11.90 -19.35 -9.46
CA GLY A 99 -10.82 -18.37 -9.23
C GLY A 99 -9.42 -18.95 -9.33
N ASP A 100 -9.26 -20.27 -9.15
CA ASP A 100 -7.98 -20.99 -9.34
C ASP A 100 -7.72 -21.36 -10.81
N SER A 101 -8.71 -21.16 -11.68
CA SER A 101 -8.61 -21.37 -13.13
C SER A 101 -8.69 -20.03 -13.87
N ASP A 102 -7.59 -19.26 -13.87
CA ASP A 102 -7.45 -18.08 -14.72
C ASP A 102 -7.61 -18.49 -16.21
N PRO A 103 -8.60 -17.95 -16.95
CA PRO A 103 -8.87 -18.34 -18.35
C PRO A 103 -7.77 -17.91 -19.34
N SER A 104 -6.78 -17.14 -18.91
CA SER A 104 -5.73 -16.55 -19.76
C SER A 104 -4.60 -17.52 -20.16
N GLY A 105 -4.44 -18.64 -19.44
CA GLY A 105 -3.32 -19.57 -19.65
C GLY A 105 -1.94 -19.01 -19.24
N MET A 106 -1.89 -17.83 -18.62
CA MET A 106 -0.65 -17.23 -18.09
C MET A 106 -0.45 -17.68 -16.64
N CYS A 107 0.77 -18.10 -16.28
CA CYS A 107 1.11 -18.42 -14.90
C CYS A 107 1.71 -17.18 -14.23
N ASP A 108 1.39 -16.95 -12.96
CA ASP A 108 1.95 -15.83 -12.18
C ASP A 108 3.47 -15.94 -12.00
N ILE A 109 4.02 -17.15 -12.08
CA ILE A 109 5.42 -17.46 -11.78
C ILE A 109 6.11 -18.07 -13.01
N GLY A 110 7.27 -17.52 -13.37
CA GLY A 110 8.15 -18.04 -14.40
C GLY A 110 9.43 -18.65 -13.86
N LEU A 111 9.98 -19.63 -14.58
CA LEU A 111 11.33 -20.14 -14.38
C LEU A 111 12.13 -20.01 -15.67
N LEU A 112 13.27 -19.32 -15.62
CA LEU A 112 14.24 -19.22 -16.71
C LEU A 112 15.52 -19.95 -16.31
N VAL A 113 15.96 -20.90 -17.13
CA VAL A 113 17.23 -21.59 -16.93
C VAL A 113 18.27 -21.02 -17.89
N LEU A 114 19.34 -20.44 -17.34
CA LEU A 114 20.45 -19.88 -18.08
C LEU A 114 21.63 -20.85 -18.10
N THR A 115 22.04 -21.26 -19.28
CA THR A 115 23.19 -22.13 -19.53
C THR A 115 24.20 -21.39 -20.42
N ALA A 116 25.40 -21.95 -20.61
CA ALA A 116 26.37 -21.40 -21.56
C ALA A 116 25.83 -21.32 -23.01
N ARG A 117 24.79 -22.09 -23.35
CA ARG A 117 24.21 -22.14 -24.71
C ARG A 117 23.25 -20.98 -24.99
N ASN A 118 22.55 -20.49 -23.97
CA ASN A 118 21.50 -19.49 -24.13
C ASN A 118 21.80 -18.15 -23.43
N SER A 119 22.92 -18.04 -22.71
CA SER A 119 23.35 -16.81 -22.02
C SER A 119 23.47 -15.61 -22.96
N THR A 120 23.89 -15.82 -24.22
CA THR A 120 23.95 -14.77 -25.25
C THR A 120 22.58 -14.27 -25.69
N ARG A 121 21.52 -15.04 -25.45
CA ARG A 121 20.12 -14.72 -25.78
C ARG A 121 19.31 -14.23 -24.58
N ILE A 122 19.96 -13.95 -23.44
CA ILE A 122 19.29 -13.53 -22.20
C ILE A 122 18.31 -12.37 -22.41
N THR A 123 18.68 -11.37 -23.23
CA THR A 123 17.80 -10.24 -23.56
C THR A 123 16.48 -10.67 -24.20
N GLN A 124 16.52 -11.61 -25.15
CA GLN A 124 15.32 -12.13 -25.81
C GLN A 124 14.46 -12.94 -24.83
N LEU A 125 15.10 -13.76 -23.98
CA LEU A 125 14.43 -14.58 -22.98
C LEU A 125 13.75 -13.72 -21.90
N LEU A 126 14.40 -12.67 -21.43
CA LEU A 126 13.82 -11.71 -20.48
C LEU A 126 12.64 -10.94 -21.08
N THR A 127 12.75 -10.54 -22.35
CA THR A 127 11.65 -9.88 -23.08
C THR A 127 10.46 -10.83 -23.28
N HIS A 128 10.72 -12.13 -23.46
CA HIS A 128 9.67 -13.14 -23.53
C HIS A 128 9.02 -13.36 -22.15
N ALA A 129 9.83 -13.49 -21.08
CA ALA A 129 9.34 -13.61 -19.72
C ALA A 129 8.42 -12.44 -19.31
N ALA A 130 8.79 -11.21 -19.70
CA ALA A 130 7.99 -10.01 -19.50
C ALA A 130 6.57 -10.08 -20.08
N LYS A 131 6.35 -10.92 -21.11
CA LYS A 131 5.05 -11.12 -21.76
C LYS A 131 4.32 -12.38 -21.30
N ALA A 132 5.06 -13.38 -20.81
CA ALA A 132 4.52 -14.69 -20.47
C ALA A 132 4.10 -14.83 -19.00
N VAL A 133 4.58 -13.93 -18.13
CA VAL A 133 4.46 -14.01 -16.67
C VAL A 133 4.09 -12.63 -16.13
N ASN A 134 3.31 -12.60 -15.05
CA ASN A 134 2.80 -11.33 -14.48
C ASN A 134 3.43 -10.93 -13.14
N SER A 135 3.89 -11.88 -12.31
CA SER A 135 4.31 -11.57 -10.94
C SER A 135 5.81 -11.76 -10.72
N ARG A 136 6.32 -13.00 -10.82
CA ARG A 136 7.67 -13.33 -10.38
C ARG A 136 8.42 -14.18 -11.40
N LEU A 137 9.69 -13.85 -11.64
CA LEU A 137 10.57 -14.63 -12.51
C LEU A 137 11.75 -15.17 -11.70
N TYR A 138 11.82 -16.48 -11.56
CA TYR A 138 12.99 -17.16 -11.02
C TYR A 138 13.98 -17.43 -12.15
N ILE A 139 15.24 -17.10 -11.91
CA ILE A 139 16.33 -17.38 -12.85
C ILE A 139 17.29 -18.36 -12.20
N ARG A 140 17.45 -19.53 -12.82
CA ARG A 140 18.48 -20.49 -12.44
C ARG A 140 19.66 -20.35 -13.38
N VAL A 141 20.87 -20.31 -12.85
CA VAL A 141 22.08 -20.16 -13.66
C VAL A 141 22.94 -21.40 -13.51
N GLU A 142 23.13 -22.12 -14.61
CA GLU A 142 23.96 -23.31 -14.70
C GLU A 142 25.37 -22.89 -15.16
N SER A 143 26.07 -22.17 -14.28
CA SER A 143 27.46 -21.73 -14.52
C SER A 143 28.24 -21.73 -13.21
N PRO A 144 29.50 -22.20 -13.21
CA PRO A 144 30.38 -22.12 -12.04
C PRO A 144 30.73 -20.67 -11.67
N GLU A 145 30.51 -19.70 -12.57
CA GLU A 145 30.84 -18.28 -12.38
C GLU A 145 29.61 -17.42 -11.98
N LEU A 146 28.66 -18.00 -11.24
CA LEU A 146 27.43 -17.33 -10.81
C LEU A 146 27.70 -15.99 -10.09
N ASP A 147 28.73 -15.91 -9.24
CA ASP A 147 29.06 -14.69 -8.48
C ASP A 147 29.38 -13.49 -9.41
N ASN A 148 30.03 -13.75 -10.54
CA ASN A 148 30.37 -12.70 -11.51
C ASN A 148 29.16 -12.31 -12.38
N LEU A 149 28.25 -13.24 -12.64
CA LEU A 149 27.09 -13.02 -13.50
C LEU A 149 25.90 -12.38 -12.77
N LEU A 150 25.77 -12.60 -11.47
CA LEU A 150 24.67 -12.10 -10.61
C LEU A 150 24.34 -10.61 -10.84
N PRO A 151 25.29 -9.65 -10.76
CA PRO A 151 24.99 -8.24 -11.00
C PRO A 151 24.46 -7.97 -12.42
N SER A 152 25.06 -8.61 -13.43
CA SER A 152 24.68 -8.42 -14.83
C SER A 152 23.26 -8.91 -15.12
N ILE A 153 22.86 -10.05 -14.53
CA ILE A 153 21.52 -10.62 -14.67
C ILE A 153 20.48 -9.66 -14.08
N TYR A 154 20.67 -9.19 -12.84
CA TYR A 154 19.75 -8.24 -12.23
C TYR A 154 19.64 -6.93 -13.02
N LEU A 155 20.75 -6.42 -13.54
CA LEU A 155 20.77 -5.21 -14.36
C LEU A 155 19.96 -5.40 -15.65
N GLN A 156 20.22 -6.48 -16.41
CA GLN A 156 19.48 -6.77 -17.64
C GLN A 156 17.99 -7.01 -17.35
N SER A 157 17.66 -7.72 -16.29
CA SER A 157 16.27 -7.89 -15.85
C SER A 157 15.56 -6.57 -15.60
N SER A 158 16.20 -5.59 -14.93
CA SER A 158 15.55 -4.28 -14.76
C SER A 158 15.32 -3.51 -16.06
N GLN A 159 16.10 -3.77 -17.10
CA GLN A 159 15.94 -3.11 -18.39
C GLN A 159 14.84 -3.76 -19.25
N PHE A 160 14.74 -5.09 -19.23
CA PHE A 160 13.89 -5.84 -20.15
C PHE A 160 12.60 -6.40 -19.52
N CYS A 161 12.55 -6.53 -18.19
CA CYS A 161 11.36 -6.94 -17.44
C CYS A 161 11.19 -6.16 -16.13
N PRO A 162 11.13 -4.80 -16.17
CA PRO A 162 11.05 -3.95 -14.98
C PRO A 162 9.84 -4.19 -14.07
N GLN A 163 8.76 -4.77 -14.61
CA GLN A 163 7.53 -5.07 -13.90
C GLN A 163 7.60 -6.37 -13.08
N LEU A 164 8.55 -7.26 -13.37
CA LEU A 164 8.65 -8.57 -12.71
C LEU A 164 9.53 -8.52 -11.48
N ASP A 165 9.13 -9.24 -10.42
CA ASP A 165 10.04 -9.53 -9.31
C ASP A 165 11.02 -10.62 -9.72
N VAL A 166 12.20 -10.23 -10.21
CA VAL A 166 13.23 -11.21 -10.59
C VAL A 166 14.02 -11.68 -9.36
N ARG A 167 14.22 -12.99 -9.23
CA ARG A 167 15.02 -13.64 -8.18
C ARG A 167 15.93 -14.71 -8.79
N VAL A 168 17.23 -14.65 -8.51
CA VAL A 168 18.19 -15.66 -8.99
C VAL A 168 18.28 -16.77 -7.96
N LEU A 169 17.97 -18.01 -8.34
CA LEU A 169 18.03 -19.17 -7.44
C LEU A 169 19.48 -19.62 -7.24
N LEU A 170 19.92 -19.70 -5.98
CA LEU A 170 21.25 -20.18 -5.57
C LEU A 170 21.22 -21.64 -5.10
N GLY A 171 20.04 -22.11 -4.69
CA GLY A 171 19.78 -23.45 -4.19
C GLY A 171 19.33 -24.44 -5.26
N ARG A 172 18.91 -25.62 -4.79
CA ARG A 172 18.37 -26.71 -5.63
C ARG A 172 16.86 -26.65 -5.75
N ARG A 173 16.19 -25.99 -4.82
CA ARG A 173 14.74 -25.87 -4.77
C ARG A 173 14.23 -25.07 -5.95
N LEU A 174 13.21 -25.62 -6.59
CA LEU A 174 12.44 -24.96 -7.63
C LEU A 174 11.07 -24.55 -7.09
N PRO A 175 10.43 -23.53 -7.66
CA PRO A 175 9.03 -23.22 -7.36
C PRO A 175 8.12 -24.42 -7.65
N GLN A 176 7.04 -24.57 -6.87
CA GLN A 176 6.12 -25.72 -6.97
C GLN A 176 5.32 -25.74 -8.29
N SER A 177 4.99 -24.56 -8.81
CA SER A 177 4.32 -24.35 -10.09
C SER A 177 4.98 -23.17 -10.79
N PHE A 178 5.29 -23.32 -12.08
CA PHE A 178 5.91 -22.29 -12.89
C PHE A 178 5.71 -22.53 -14.38
N THR A 179 5.73 -21.45 -15.16
CA THR A 179 5.91 -21.51 -16.62
C THR A 179 7.39 -21.47 -16.96
N LEU A 180 7.87 -22.47 -17.71
CA LEU A 180 9.24 -22.49 -18.19
C LEU A 180 9.44 -21.47 -19.31
N ILE A 181 10.45 -20.61 -19.18
CA ILE A 181 10.82 -19.62 -20.18
C ILE A 181 12.02 -20.14 -20.98
N GLY A 182 11.77 -20.44 -22.25
CA GLY A 182 12.76 -21.02 -23.16
C GLY A 182 12.75 -22.56 -23.14
N ASP A 183 13.75 -23.15 -23.80
CA ASP A 183 13.78 -24.60 -24.08
C ASP A 183 14.65 -25.40 -23.09
N GLU A 184 15.42 -24.73 -22.24
CA GLU A 184 16.34 -25.38 -21.30
C GLU A 184 15.61 -25.86 -20.04
N GLN A 185 15.80 -27.14 -19.70
CA GLN A 185 15.23 -27.75 -18.51
C GLN A 185 16.18 -27.62 -17.32
N PRO A 186 15.67 -27.47 -16.08
CA PRO A 186 16.52 -27.37 -14.90
C PRO A 186 17.23 -28.70 -14.62
N SER A 187 18.57 -28.68 -14.60
CA SER A 187 19.39 -29.84 -14.26
C SER A 187 19.88 -29.81 -12.81
N GLU A 188 20.55 -30.86 -12.33
CA GLU A 188 21.24 -30.81 -11.03
C GLU A 188 22.51 -29.96 -11.15
N VAL A 189 22.59 -28.87 -10.39
CA VAL A 189 23.72 -27.93 -10.44
C VAL A 189 24.60 -28.14 -9.21
N GLU A 190 25.91 -28.05 -9.42
CA GLU A 190 26.90 -28.02 -8.34
C GLU A 190 26.72 -26.74 -7.51
N VAL A 191 26.35 -26.90 -6.24
CA VAL A 191 26.15 -25.77 -5.33
C VAL A 191 27.52 -25.20 -4.98
N VAL A 192 27.69 -23.89 -5.17
CA VAL A 192 28.92 -23.17 -4.79
C VAL A 192 29.23 -23.47 -3.33
N LYS A 193 30.45 -23.93 -3.04
CA LYS A 193 30.86 -24.19 -1.66
C LYS A 193 30.93 -22.87 -0.89
N PRO A 194 30.13 -22.70 0.18
CA PRO A 194 30.14 -21.48 0.97
C PRO A 194 31.49 -21.29 1.65
N LYS A 195 31.93 -20.03 1.77
CA LYS A 195 33.24 -19.67 2.33
C LYS A 195 33.21 -19.46 3.83
N TYR A 196 32.08 -18.99 4.36
CA TYR A 196 31.92 -18.60 5.76
C TYR A 196 30.73 -19.33 6.39
N LYS A 197 30.82 -19.59 7.69
CA LYS A 197 29.70 -20.17 8.44
C LYS A 197 28.53 -19.20 8.57
N LYS A 198 28.86 -17.98 9.00
CA LYS A 198 27.90 -16.90 9.26
C LYS A 198 28.29 -15.66 8.47
N VAL A 199 27.33 -15.00 7.87
CA VAL A 199 27.50 -13.71 7.19
C VAL A 199 26.56 -12.71 7.82
N VAL A 200 27.09 -11.52 8.13
CA VAL A 200 26.31 -10.41 8.71
C VAL A 200 26.35 -9.25 7.73
N LEU A 201 25.20 -8.65 7.48
CA LEU A 201 25.07 -7.45 6.67
C LEU A 201 24.08 -6.48 7.31
N GLY A 202 24.19 -5.20 6.96
CA GLY A 202 23.29 -4.16 7.45
C GLY A 202 22.89 -3.20 6.34
N GLY A 203 21.68 -2.67 6.41
CA GLY A 203 21.17 -1.76 5.40
C GLY A 203 19.78 -1.26 5.69
N THR A 204 19.33 -0.27 4.91
CA THR A 204 17.97 0.24 5.01
C THR A 204 16.95 -0.72 4.42
N PHE A 205 17.30 -1.47 3.35
CA PHE A 205 16.40 -2.45 2.72
C PHE A 205 15.00 -1.90 2.36
N ASP A 206 14.91 -0.60 2.05
CA ASP A 206 13.67 0.03 1.59
C ASP A 206 13.34 -0.45 0.17
N ARG A 207 12.10 -0.92 -0.04
CA ARG A 207 11.57 -1.37 -1.35
C ARG A 207 12.58 -2.17 -2.16
N LEU A 208 12.95 -3.35 -1.67
CA LEU A 208 14.04 -4.22 -2.13
C LEU A 208 14.39 -4.09 -3.63
N HIS A 209 15.35 -3.22 -3.96
CA HIS A 209 15.82 -2.98 -5.32
C HIS A 209 17.02 -3.87 -5.66
N ASN A 210 17.45 -3.88 -6.92
CA ASN A 210 18.49 -4.77 -7.44
C ASN A 210 19.80 -4.75 -6.63
N GLY A 211 20.21 -3.59 -6.13
CA GLY A 211 21.39 -3.48 -5.25
C GLY A 211 21.25 -4.31 -3.98
N HIS A 212 20.09 -4.27 -3.32
CA HIS A 212 19.81 -5.12 -2.15
C HIS A 212 19.75 -6.60 -2.55
N LYS A 213 19.13 -6.92 -3.69
CA LYS A 213 19.03 -8.29 -4.19
C LYS A 213 20.41 -8.91 -4.46
N VAL A 214 21.30 -8.19 -5.14
CA VAL A 214 22.69 -8.62 -5.38
C VAL A 214 23.43 -8.81 -4.05
N LEU A 215 23.32 -7.86 -3.12
CA LEU A 215 23.97 -7.94 -1.81
C LEU A 215 23.50 -9.16 -1.00
N LEU A 216 22.19 -9.37 -0.93
CA LEU A 216 21.58 -10.50 -0.21
C LEU A 216 21.90 -11.84 -0.87
N SER A 217 21.84 -11.94 -2.20
CA SER A 217 22.22 -13.15 -2.93
C SER A 217 23.70 -13.49 -2.73
N LYS A 218 24.59 -12.49 -2.74
CA LYS A 218 26.02 -12.70 -2.46
C LYS A 218 26.26 -13.13 -1.01
N ALA A 219 25.55 -12.53 -0.05
CA ALA A 219 25.62 -12.96 1.34
C ALA A 219 25.16 -14.42 1.52
N ALA A 220 24.07 -14.81 0.86
CA ALA A 220 23.55 -16.16 0.88
C ALA A 220 24.47 -17.18 0.19
N LEU A 221 25.16 -16.81 -0.89
CA LEU A 221 26.19 -17.65 -1.53
C LEU A 221 27.40 -17.91 -0.63
N LEU A 222 27.77 -16.92 0.18
CA LEU A 222 28.96 -16.97 1.03
C LEU A 222 28.73 -17.71 2.35
N ALA A 223 27.48 -17.83 2.81
CA ALA A 223 27.10 -18.40 4.10
C ALA A 223 26.76 -19.90 4.01
N SER A 224 27.29 -20.70 4.93
CA SER A 224 26.97 -22.13 5.03
C SER A 224 25.90 -22.46 6.07
N GLU A 225 25.69 -21.59 7.07
CA GLU A 225 24.77 -21.82 8.18
C GLU A 225 23.75 -20.67 8.31
N ASN A 226 24.21 -19.42 8.46
CA ASN A 226 23.32 -18.29 8.78
C ASN A 226 23.69 -17.00 8.04
N VAL A 227 22.67 -16.28 7.60
CA VAL A 227 22.75 -14.89 7.14
C VAL A 227 21.94 -14.03 8.11
N THR A 228 22.62 -13.13 8.80
CA THR A 228 21.99 -12.16 9.71
C THR A 228 21.92 -10.79 9.03
N CYS A 229 20.71 -10.28 8.85
CA CYS A 229 20.47 -8.98 8.23
C CYS A 229 20.01 -7.95 9.27
N GLY A 230 20.83 -6.94 9.49
CA GLY A 230 20.50 -5.78 10.29
C GLY A 230 19.71 -4.75 9.49
N VAL A 231 18.40 -4.65 9.75
CA VAL A 231 17.54 -3.67 9.08
C VAL A 231 17.54 -2.36 9.88
N THR A 232 17.99 -1.27 9.26
CA THR A 232 18.07 0.05 9.90
C THR A 232 16.68 0.54 10.31
N ASP A 233 16.56 1.17 11.49
CA ASP A 233 15.31 1.78 11.96
C ASP A 233 15.56 3.13 12.69
N LYS A 234 14.49 3.86 12.98
CA LYS A 234 14.47 5.08 13.82
C LYS A 234 15.47 6.15 13.37
N GLN A 235 16.38 6.55 14.26
CA GLN A 235 17.28 7.71 14.10
C GLN A 235 18.20 7.61 12.88
N MET A 236 18.57 6.40 12.46
CA MET A 236 19.44 6.22 11.29
C MET A 236 18.69 6.42 9.96
N ILE A 237 17.35 6.26 9.95
CA ILE A 237 16.51 6.53 8.79
C ILE A 237 16.20 8.03 8.67
N ALA A 238 16.04 8.74 9.78
CA ALA A 238 15.70 10.17 9.78
C ALA A 238 16.67 11.05 8.96
N LYS A 239 17.95 10.64 8.86
CA LYS A 239 18.95 11.35 8.04
C LYS A 239 18.88 11.03 6.54
N LYS A 240 18.02 10.12 6.10
CA LYS A 240 17.89 9.74 4.69
C LYS A 240 16.95 10.72 3.99
N SER A 241 17.32 11.14 2.78
CA SER A 241 16.45 11.99 1.94
C SER A 241 15.09 11.33 1.69
N LEU A 242 13.97 12.00 1.98
CA LEU A 242 12.60 11.46 1.91
C LEU A 242 12.37 10.24 2.83
N TYR A 243 12.86 10.27 4.06
CA TYR A 243 12.73 9.14 4.97
C TYR A 243 11.28 8.82 5.32
N GLU A 244 10.38 9.79 5.20
CA GLU A 244 8.96 9.65 5.45
C GLU A 244 8.28 8.67 4.48
N LEU A 245 8.91 8.40 3.33
CA LEU A 245 8.44 7.44 2.33
C LEU A 245 9.05 6.03 2.48
N ILE A 246 9.91 5.82 3.48
CA ILE A 246 10.51 4.51 3.76
C ILE A 246 9.45 3.60 4.37
N GLU A 247 9.40 2.35 3.90
CA GLU A 247 8.45 1.36 4.39
C GLU A 247 8.66 1.04 5.89
N PRO A 248 7.60 0.64 6.62
CA PRO A 248 7.71 0.19 8.01
C PRO A 248 8.79 -0.89 8.18
N VAL A 249 9.49 -0.88 9.32
CA VAL A 249 10.62 -1.80 9.57
C VAL A 249 10.19 -3.25 9.51
N GLU A 250 8.99 -3.57 10.00
CA GLU A 250 8.41 -4.91 9.99
C GLU A 250 8.21 -5.41 8.57
N LYS A 251 7.70 -4.54 7.68
CA LYS A 251 7.53 -4.85 6.26
C LYS A 251 8.87 -5.08 5.57
N ARG A 252 9.86 -4.22 5.84
CA ARG A 252 11.21 -4.35 5.26
C ARG A 252 11.91 -5.62 5.73
N ILE A 253 11.81 -5.97 7.02
CA ILE A 253 12.29 -7.24 7.56
C ILE A 253 11.62 -8.39 6.81
N ALA A 254 10.28 -8.42 6.77
CA ALA A 254 9.52 -9.46 6.08
C ALA A 254 9.94 -9.65 4.62
N CYS A 255 10.15 -8.56 3.87
CA CYS A 255 10.63 -8.63 2.49
C CYS A 255 12.06 -9.20 2.37
N VAL A 256 12.95 -8.88 3.31
CA VAL A 256 14.30 -9.47 3.36
C VAL A 256 14.23 -10.96 3.70
N GLU A 257 13.38 -11.35 4.66
CA GLU A 257 13.19 -12.76 5.03
C GLU A 257 12.67 -13.57 3.85
N GLU A 258 11.63 -13.05 3.18
CA GLU A 258 11.00 -13.66 2.02
C GLU A 258 12.00 -13.81 0.87
N PHE A 259 12.80 -12.77 0.59
CA PHE A 259 13.77 -12.82 -0.49
C PHE A 259 14.86 -13.87 -0.24
N VAL A 260 15.46 -13.90 0.96
CA VAL A 260 16.52 -14.87 1.29
C VAL A 260 15.96 -16.30 1.28
N ALA A 261 14.74 -16.49 1.77
CA ALA A 261 14.06 -17.78 1.77
C ALA A 261 13.77 -18.35 0.37
N ASP A 262 13.48 -17.47 -0.59
CA ASP A 262 13.20 -17.87 -1.97
C ASP A 262 14.47 -18.16 -2.76
N VAL A 263 15.56 -17.46 -2.44
CA VAL A 263 16.79 -17.46 -3.22
C VAL A 263 17.76 -18.54 -2.76
N SER A 264 17.73 -18.93 -1.48
CA SER A 264 18.66 -19.90 -0.88
C SER A 264 17.98 -20.96 -0.02
N ASP A 265 18.45 -22.20 -0.14
CA ASP A 265 17.97 -23.36 0.62
C ASP A 265 18.79 -23.67 1.88
N ASN A 266 20.00 -23.12 1.99
CA ASN A 266 21.04 -23.60 2.92
C ASN A 266 21.17 -22.78 4.21
N VAL A 267 20.29 -21.80 4.45
CA VAL A 267 20.51 -20.79 5.51
C VAL A 267 19.38 -20.83 6.54
N GLU A 268 19.71 -21.16 7.79
CA GLU A 268 18.79 -21.06 8.94
C GLU A 268 18.59 -19.60 9.38
N ARG A 269 17.35 -19.29 9.79
CA ARG A 269 16.86 -17.92 10.00
C ARG A 269 17.09 -17.48 11.46
N GLY A 270 17.98 -16.52 11.64
CA GLY A 270 18.13 -15.79 12.90
C GLY A 270 18.10 -14.30 12.60
N MET A 271 16.92 -13.68 12.71
CA MET A 271 16.78 -12.23 12.55
C MET A 271 16.44 -11.62 13.90
N SER A 272 17.30 -10.69 14.34
CA SER A 272 17.16 -9.94 15.58
C SER A 272 17.26 -8.45 15.27
N ILE A 273 16.46 -7.64 15.97
CA ILE A 273 16.61 -6.19 15.96
C ILE A 273 18.03 -5.86 16.47
N LEU A 274 18.78 -5.06 15.70
CA LEU A 274 20.15 -4.68 16.05
C LEU A 274 20.18 -3.81 17.31
N GLU A 275 21.04 -4.18 18.26
CA GLU A 275 21.45 -3.31 19.36
C GLU A 275 22.59 -2.39 18.87
N MET A 276 22.50 -1.10 19.21
CA MET A 276 23.21 -0.01 18.54
C MET A 276 24.63 0.23 19.06
N HIS A 277 25.61 0.28 18.15
CA HIS A 277 26.88 0.97 18.36
C HIS A 277 27.18 1.88 17.15
N VAL A 278 27.38 3.17 17.42
CA VAL A 278 27.70 4.17 16.39
C VAL A 278 29.21 4.17 16.16
N ILE A 279 29.64 3.90 14.94
CA ILE A 279 31.02 4.10 14.48
C ILE A 279 30.92 4.95 13.21
N ASP A 280 31.60 6.10 13.21
CA ASP A 280 31.63 6.98 12.05
C ASP A 280 32.41 6.30 10.90
N LEU A 281 31.74 6.11 9.77
CA LEU A 281 32.37 5.60 8.55
C LEU A 281 32.89 6.77 7.71
N LEU A 282 34.16 6.67 7.31
CA LEU A 282 34.80 7.52 6.32
C LEU A 282 34.16 7.35 4.95
N GLU A 283 33.91 8.48 4.28
CA GLU A 283 33.29 8.56 2.95
C GLU A 283 34.13 7.78 1.92
N ALA A 284 33.48 6.88 1.18
CA ALA A 284 34.05 6.23 0.00
C ALA A 284 33.49 6.88 -1.26
N ASP A 285 34.38 7.17 -2.21
CA ASP A 285 34.09 7.81 -3.48
C ASP A 285 33.35 6.82 -4.42
N ASP A 286 32.20 7.25 -4.93
CA ASP A 286 31.17 6.46 -5.62
C ASP A 286 31.52 6.16 -7.11
N SER A 287 32.81 6.11 -7.46
CA SER A 287 33.28 6.13 -8.86
C SER A 287 33.33 4.76 -9.55
N ILE A 288 33.05 3.66 -8.83
CA ILE A 288 33.25 2.29 -9.35
C ILE A 288 31.98 1.69 -10.00
N LEU A 289 30.79 2.21 -9.68
CA LEU A 289 29.55 1.80 -10.33
C LEU A 289 29.11 2.90 -11.31
N LYS A 290 29.43 2.74 -12.60
CA LYS A 290 28.74 3.46 -13.70
C LYS A 290 27.30 2.95 -13.86
N GLU A 291 26.57 2.85 -12.76
CA GLU A 291 25.14 2.58 -12.75
C GLU A 291 24.41 3.91 -12.84
N THR A 292 23.42 4.00 -13.74
CA THR A 292 22.30 4.90 -13.56
C THR A 292 21.66 4.55 -12.21
N LYS A 293 22.05 5.25 -11.14
CA LYS A 293 21.68 4.97 -9.74
C LYS A 293 20.17 4.66 -9.57
N ILE A 294 19.81 3.38 -9.60
CA ILE A 294 18.55 2.87 -9.04
C ILE A 294 18.77 2.71 -7.53
N SER A 295 18.96 3.85 -6.87
CA SER A 295 19.08 3.97 -5.41
C SER A 295 17.69 3.97 -4.77
N SER A 296 17.59 3.50 -3.53
CA SER A 296 16.37 3.65 -2.70
C SER A 296 15.88 5.12 -2.64
N SER A 297 16.77 6.12 -2.76
CA SER A 297 16.37 7.54 -2.87
C SER A 297 15.70 7.87 -4.21
N SER A 298 16.16 7.28 -5.31
CA SER A 298 15.59 7.48 -6.65
C SER A 298 14.18 6.90 -6.74
N ARG A 299 13.96 5.71 -6.18
CA ARG A 299 12.62 5.09 -6.08
C ARG A 299 11.64 5.92 -5.26
N ARG A 300 12.11 6.51 -4.15
CA ARG A 300 11.28 7.40 -3.31
C ARG A 300 10.91 8.69 -4.05
N ARG A 301 11.82 9.25 -4.85
CA ARG A 301 11.49 10.38 -5.73
C ARG A 301 10.51 10.01 -6.83
N GLU A 302 10.64 8.82 -7.42
CA GLU A 302 9.72 8.32 -8.43
C GLU A 302 8.29 8.10 -7.89
N ALA A 303 8.17 7.73 -6.62
CA ALA A 303 6.88 7.55 -5.95
C ALA A 303 6.10 8.87 -5.76
N LEU A 304 6.76 10.03 -5.83
CA LEU A 304 6.08 11.32 -5.74
C LEU A 304 5.14 11.51 -6.94
N GLY A 305 3.92 11.95 -6.67
CA GLY A 305 2.85 12.08 -7.67
C GLY A 305 2.24 10.74 -8.13
N ASN A 306 2.69 9.59 -7.62
CA ASN A 306 1.99 8.32 -7.83
C ASN A 306 0.90 8.10 -6.79
N LEU A 307 -0.07 7.27 -7.15
CA LEU A 307 -1.07 6.75 -6.22
C LEU A 307 -0.42 5.73 -5.27
N LEU A 308 -0.36 6.05 -3.99
CA LEU A 308 0.19 5.21 -2.92
C LEU A 308 -0.87 4.33 -2.26
N LYS A 309 -2.12 4.79 -2.24
CA LYS A 309 -3.27 4.10 -1.65
C LYS A 309 -4.46 4.15 -2.60
N GLN A 310 -5.31 3.12 -2.56
CA GLN A 310 -6.53 3.12 -3.35
C GLN A 310 -7.45 4.28 -2.95
N PRO A 311 -8.13 4.94 -3.89
CA PRO A 311 -9.05 6.03 -3.59
C PRO A 311 -10.19 5.57 -2.68
N THR A 312 -10.69 6.49 -1.87
CA THR A 312 -11.84 6.24 -0.99
C THR A 312 -13.13 6.19 -1.83
N PRO A 313 -13.89 5.08 -1.80
CA PRO A 313 -15.11 4.95 -2.58
C PRO A 313 -16.26 5.78 -1.99
N HIS A 314 -16.99 6.48 -2.85
CA HIS A 314 -18.18 7.27 -2.50
C HIS A 314 -19.37 6.88 -3.38
N PRO A 315 -19.97 5.68 -3.18
CA PRO A 315 -21.08 5.20 -3.99
C PRO A 315 -22.36 6.05 -3.83
N GLU A 316 -22.46 6.84 -2.77
CA GLU A 316 -23.58 7.72 -2.48
C GLU A 316 -23.60 9.01 -3.31
N ARG A 317 -22.56 9.28 -4.12
CA ARG A 317 -22.37 10.53 -4.86
C ARG A 317 -22.16 10.24 -6.35
N PRO A 318 -22.47 11.20 -7.24
CA PRO A 318 -22.06 11.07 -8.63
C PRO A 318 -20.53 10.96 -8.74
N HIS A 319 -20.06 10.31 -9.80
CA HIS A 319 -18.63 10.12 -10.06
C HIS A 319 -17.87 11.44 -10.23
N PHE A 320 -18.56 12.48 -10.76
CA PHE A 320 -18.05 13.84 -10.86
C PHE A 320 -19.00 14.84 -10.16
N PRO A 321 -18.46 15.93 -9.56
CA PRO A 321 -17.04 16.26 -9.45
C PRO A 321 -16.26 15.31 -8.54
N TYR A 322 -15.06 14.92 -8.96
CA TYR A 322 -14.15 14.08 -8.18
C TYR A 322 -13.39 14.95 -7.18
N ILE A 323 -13.51 14.64 -5.88
CA ILE A 323 -13.08 15.51 -4.78
C ILE A 323 -11.70 15.10 -4.28
N ILE A 324 -10.77 16.04 -4.28
CA ILE A 324 -9.40 15.87 -3.83
C ILE A 324 -9.14 16.81 -2.66
N GLY A 325 -8.66 16.29 -1.54
CA GLY A 325 -8.10 17.12 -0.46
C GLY A 325 -6.67 17.47 -0.75
N LEU A 326 -6.31 18.75 -0.74
CA LEU A 326 -4.91 19.20 -0.83
C LEU A 326 -4.47 19.73 0.54
N THR A 327 -3.60 18.98 1.22
CA THR A 327 -3.09 19.31 2.56
C THR A 327 -1.57 19.39 2.61
N GLY A 328 -1.04 19.88 3.73
CA GLY A 328 0.39 20.02 3.96
C GLY A 328 0.70 20.81 5.22
N GLY A 329 1.84 20.51 5.83
CA GLY A 329 2.33 21.25 7.00
C GLY A 329 2.68 22.71 6.68
N ILE A 330 2.98 23.47 7.73
CA ILE A 330 3.46 24.84 7.58
C ILE A 330 4.65 24.92 6.61
N ALA A 331 4.66 25.94 5.75
CA ALA A 331 5.72 26.20 4.77
C ALA A 331 6.01 25.05 3.75
N SER A 332 5.12 24.06 3.62
CA SER A 332 5.29 22.94 2.70
C SER A 332 5.11 23.28 1.22
N GLY A 333 4.70 24.51 0.87
CA GLY A 333 4.48 24.92 -0.53
C GLY A 333 3.12 24.51 -1.11
N LYS A 334 2.18 24.05 -0.28
CA LYS A 334 0.80 23.70 -0.68
C LYS A 334 0.14 24.70 -1.64
N SER A 335 0.23 25.99 -1.33
CA SER A 335 -0.43 27.03 -2.14
C SER A 335 0.20 27.23 -3.52
N ASN A 336 1.44 26.78 -3.75
CA ASN A 336 2.02 26.75 -5.11
C ASN A 336 1.36 25.65 -5.96
N ILE A 337 1.14 24.47 -5.37
CA ILE A 337 0.42 23.37 -6.06
C ILE A 337 -1.04 23.75 -6.29
N ALA A 338 -1.70 24.39 -5.31
CA ALA A 338 -3.06 24.89 -5.47
C ALA A 338 -3.18 25.85 -6.67
N LYS A 339 -2.25 26.80 -6.81
CA LYS A 339 -2.20 27.71 -7.98
C LYS A 339 -2.01 26.96 -9.29
N TYR A 340 -1.11 25.97 -9.32
CA TYR A 340 -0.89 25.15 -10.51
C TYR A 340 -2.16 24.38 -10.91
N LEU A 341 -2.91 23.83 -9.94
CA LEU A 341 -4.18 23.16 -10.21
C LEU A 341 -5.26 24.12 -10.73
N MET A 342 -5.27 25.39 -10.30
CA MET A 342 -6.20 26.41 -10.83
C MET A 342 -5.96 26.73 -12.32
N GLU A 343 -4.77 26.44 -12.85
CA GLU A 343 -4.46 26.65 -14.27
C GLU A 343 -5.04 25.54 -15.17
N GLU A 344 -5.41 24.38 -14.60
CA GLU A 344 -6.01 23.28 -15.34
C GLU A 344 -7.51 23.52 -15.58
N ALA A 345 -7.95 23.42 -16.83
CA ALA A 345 -9.29 23.84 -17.26
C ALA A 345 -10.46 23.04 -16.62
N ASP A 346 -10.19 21.81 -16.17
CA ASP A 346 -11.14 20.86 -15.58
C ASP A 346 -11.10 20.81 -14.04
N PHE A 347 -10.29 21.67 -13.41
CA PHE A 347 -10.18 21.81 -11.96
C PHE A 347 -10.86 23.07 -11.43
N GLU A 348 -11.49 22.93 -10.25
CA GLU A 348 -11.81 24.05 -9.37
C GLU A 348 -11.07 23.87 -8.05
N VAL A 349 -10.45 24.93 -7.54
CA VAL A 349 -9.70 24.88 -6.27
C VAL A 349 -10.40 25.74 -5.23
N ILE A 350 -10.81 25.11 -4.13
CA ILE A 350 -11.51 25.74 -3.02
C ILE A 350 -10.52 25.97 -1.88
N ASP A 351 -10.19 27.24 -1.65
CA ASP A 351 -9.32 27.67 -0.55
C ASP A 351 -10.12 27.77 0.76
N CYS A 352 -9.95 26.79 1.65
CA CYS A 352 -10.71 26.73 2.90
C CYS A 352 -10.36 27.85 3.87
N ASP A 353 -9.17 28.44 3.81
CA ASP A 353 -8.81 29.58 4.67
C ASP A 353 -9.66 30.80 4.25
N LYS A 354 -9.84 31.01 2.94
CA LYS A 354 -10.78 32.03 2.42
C LYS A 354 -12.23 31.71 2.75
N VAL A 355 -12.68 30.45 2.58
CA VAL A 355 -14.05 30.05 2.92
C VAL A 355 -14.31 30.28 4.41
N ALA A 356 -13.38 29.90 5.28
CA ALA A 356 -13.48 30.13 6.72
C ALA A 356 -13.60 31.62 7.06
N HIS A 357 -12.90 32.51 6.36
CA HIS A 357 -13.07 33.95 6.55
C HIS A 357 -14.49 34.44 6.24
N THR A 358 -15.19 33.82 5.28
CA THR A 358 -16.61 34.14 5.01
C THR A 358 -17.57 33.58 6.06
N CYS A 359 -17.13 32.72 6.97
CA CYS A 359 -18.00 32.19 8.04
C CYS A 359 -18.19 33.20 9.18
N TYR A 360 -17.35 34.23 9.30
CA TYR A 360 -17.41 35.25 10.35
C TYR A 360 -18.33 36.42 10.01
N GLU A 361 -19.40 36.18 9.25
CA GLU A 361 -20.38 37.21 8.91
C GLU A 361 -21.05 37.77 10.17
N ARG A 362 -21.31 39.08 10.15
CA ARG A 362 -21.83 39.84 11.29
C ARG A 362 -23.15 39.23 11.79
N GLY A 363 -23.18 38.83 13.06
CA GLY A 363 -24.38 38.29 13.70
C GLY A 363 -24.75 36.85 13.30
N SER A 364 -23.90 36.15 12.54
CA SER A 364 -24.08 34.73 12.23
C SER A 364 -24.06 33.85 13.48
N GLU A 365 -24.65 32.65 13.40
CA GLU A 365 -24.66 31.68 14.49
C GLU A 365 -23.25 31.36 15.01
N LEU A 366 -22.26 31.28 14.11
CA LEU A 366 -20.86 31.09 14.48
C LEU A 366 -20.33 32.25 15.33
N THR A 367 -20.60 33.50 14.97
CA THR A 367 -20.13 34.66 15.75
C THR A 367 -20.75 34.70 17.15
N GLN A 368 -22.00 34.24 17.31
CA GLN A 368 -22.65 34.13 18.61
C GLN A 368 -21.98 33.06 19.48
N LYS A 369 -21.79 31.85 18.94
CA LYS A 369 -21.08 30.76 19.62
C LYS A 369 -19.64 31.13 20.01
N ILE A 370 -18.94 31.88 19.15
CA ILE A 370 -17.61 32.39 19.47
C ILE A 370 -17.66 33.40 20.62
N GLY A 371 -18.63 34.31 20.62
CA GLY A 371 -18.80 35.30 21.71
C GLY A 371 -19.13 34.67 23.06
N GLU A 372 -19.89 33.57 23.07
CA GLU A 372 -20.20 32.79 24.27
C GLU A 372 -18.96 32.07 24.82
N LYS A 373 -18.17 31.42 23.95
CA LYS A 373 -16.98 30.67 24.37
C LYS A 373 -15.74 31.52 24.65
N PHE A 374 -15.61 32.65 23.95
CA PHE A 374 -14.45 33.53 24.05
C PHE A 374 -14.92 34.94 24.42
N PRO A 375 -15.18 35.21 25.72
CA PRO A 375 -15.68 36.50 26.15
C PRO A 375 -14.73 37.64 25.77
N GLY A 376 -15.28 38.74 25.26
CA GLY A 376 -14.53 39.94 24.90
C GLY A 376 -13.89 39.94 23.51
N VAL A 377 -14.10 38.90 22.69
CA VAL A 377 -13.59 38.86 21.30
C VAL A 377 -14.63 39.29 20.26
N VAL A 378 -15.88 39.54 20.66
CA VAL A 378 -16.96 39.94 19.75
C VAL A 378 -17.45 41.34 20.13
N THR A 379 -17.40 42.27 19.18
CA THR A 379 -17.87 43.65 19.34
C THR A 379 -18.85 43.97 18.22
N ASP A 380 -20.06 44.44 18.55
CA ASP A 380 -21.14 44.73 17.60
C ASP A 380 -21.43 43.58 16.61
N GLY A 381 -21.39 42.34 17.10
CA GLY A 381 -21.62 41.13 16.30
C GLY A 381 -20.49 40.77 15.32
N LEU A 382 -19.33 41.43 15.42
CA LEU A 382 -18.12 41.13 14.65
C LEU A 382 -17.04 40.53 15.53
N VAL A 383 -16.38 39.48 15.03
CA VAL A 383 -15.25 38.84 15.73
C VAL A 383 -13.98 39.66 15.50
N ASP A 384 -13.37 40.14 16.59
CA ASP A 384 -12.00 40.63 16.59
C ASP A 384 -11.03 39.45 16.45
N ARG A 385 -10.63 39.21 15.20
CA ARG A 385 -9.72 38.12 14.83
C ARG A 385 -8.35 38.24 15.49
N LYS A 386 -7.89 39.45 15.80
CA LYS A 386 -6.58 39.66 16.44
C LYS A 386 -6.64 39.29 17.91
N ALA A 387 -7.71 39.70 18.59
CA ALA A 387 -7.99 39.30 19.97
C ALA A 387 -8.20 37.78 20.09
N LEU A 388 -9.06 37.21 19.23
CA LEU A 388 -9.31 35.78 19.20
C LEU A 388 -8.05 34.98 18.91
N GLY A 389 -7.28 35.37 17.89
CA GLY A 389 -6.00 34.75 17.52
C GLY A 389 -5.01 34.71 18.69
N SER A 390 -4.88 35.82 19.43
CA SER A 390 -3.97 35.91 20.58
C SER A 390 -4.37 34.92 21.70
N ILE A 391 -5.66 34.66 21.88
CA ILE A 391 -6.18 33.71 22.87
C ILE A 391 -5.96 32.27 22.42
N VAL A 392 -6.34 31.94 21.18
CA VAL A 392 -6.31 30.55 20.70
C VAL A 392 -4.91 30.06 20.34
N PHE A 393 -4.01 30.93 19.84
CA PHE A 393 -2.63 30.51 19.56
C PHE A 393 -1.76 30.39 20.80
N ALA A 394 -2.21 30.92 21.95
CA ALA A 394 -1.54 30.73 23.24
C ALA A 394 -1.94 29.43 23.95
N ASP A 395 -3.05 28.80 23.55
CA ASP A 395 -3.63 27.64 24.23
C ASP A 395 -4.19 26.63 23.22
N LYS A 396 -3.52 25.48 23.09
CA LYS A 396 -3.89 24.42 22.14
C LYS A 396 -5.32 23.91 22.35
N ALA A 397 -5.80 23.80 23.59
CA ALA A 397 -7.15 23.33 23.85
C ALA A 397 -8.19 24.32 23.32
N LYS A 398 -7.94 25.62 23.46
CA LYS A 398 -8.79 26.68 22.91
C LYS A 398 -8.76 26.74 21.38
N LEU A 399 -7.61 26.49 20.78
CA LEU A 399 -7.49 26.35 19.33
C LEU A 399 -8.34 25.19 18.83
N ASP A 400 -8.24 24.02 19.47
CA ASP A 400 -9.03 22.84 19.12
C ASP A 400 -10.53 23.12 19.28
N GLU A 401 -10.95 23.77 20.38
CA GLU A 401 -12.35 24.18 20.57
C GLU A 401 -12.87 25.11 19.47
N LEU A 402 -12.09 26.12 19.07
CA LEU A 402 -12.46 27.01 17.98
C LEU A 402 -12.54 26.25 16.65
N SER A 403 -11.56 25.38 16.37
CA SER A 403 -11.51 24.55 15.18
C SER A 403 -12.74 23.65 15.06
N TRP A 404 -13.15 22.98 16.13
CA TRP A 404 -14.35 22.12 16.16
C TRP A 404 -15.66 22.88 15.92
N LEU A 405 -15.72 24.17 16.28
CA LEU A 405 -16.88 25.02 15.95
C LEU A 405 -16.91 25.42 14.48
N ILE A 406 -15.75 25.71 13.89
CA ILE A 406 -15.65 26.26 12.54
C ILE A 406 -15.75 25.17 11.47
N TRP A 407 -15.09 24.03 11.68
CA TRP A 407 -14.95 23.00 10.63
C TRP A 407 -16.28 22.52 10.03
N PRO A 408 -17.34 22.21 10.82
CA PRO A 408 -18.61 21.79 10.23
C PRO A 408 -19.22 22.83 9.28
N ILE A 409 -19.15 24.12 9.68
CA ILE A 409 -19.73 25.23 8.91
C ILE A 409 -18.92 25.47 7.62
N VAL A 410 -17.59 25.38 7.70
CA VAL A 410 -16.74 25.48 6.51
C VAL A 410 -17.04 24.33 5.56
N LEU A 411 -17.19 23.11 6.07
CA LEU A 411 -17.50 21.95 5.24
C LEU A 411 -18.85 22.09 4.54
N GLU A 412 -19.88 22.64 5.20
CA GLU A 412 -21.17 22.95 4.58
C GLU A 412 -21.03 23.99 3.45
N LYS A 413 -20.28 25.08 3.67
CA LYS A 413 -20.03 26.07 2.61
C LYS A 413 -19.25 25.45 1.44
N VAL A 414 -18.26 24.61 1.71
CA VAL A 414 -17.50 23.88 0.68
C VAL A 414 -18.43 22.98 -0.13
N ARG A 415 -19.34 22.23 0.51
CA ARG A 415 -20.35 21.42 -0.20
C ARG A 415 -21.23 22.26 -1.13
N ALA A 416 -21.70 23.41 -0.66
CA ALA A 416 -22.51 24.31 -1.47
C ALA A 416 -21.75 24.91 -2.67
N ILE A 417 -20.43 25.04 -2.60
CA ILE A 417 -19.57 25.42 -3.74
C ILE A 417 -19.45 24.24 -4.71
N ILE A 418 -19.18 23.04 -4.20
CA ILE A 418 -19.06 21.81 -5.00
C ILE A 418 -20.35 21.52 -5.79
N GLU A 419 -21.53 21.71 -5.19
CA GLU A 419 -22.81 21.48 -5.88
C GLU A 419 -23.05 22.41 -7.07
N LYS A 420 -22.37 23.56 -7.11
CA LYS A 420 -22.52 24.57 -8.17
C LYS A 420 -21.43 24.49 -9.23
N THR A 421 -20.40 23.67 -9.02
CA THR A 421 -19.29 23.54 -9.96
C THR A 421 -19.73 22.79 -11.21
N ASP A 422 -19.22 23.21 -12.37
CA ASP A 422 -19.29 22.47 -13.63
C ASP A 422 -17.98 21.72 -13.92
N LYS A 423 -16.99 21.82 -13.03
CA LYS A 423 -15.67 21.20 -13.19
C LYS A 423 -15.71 19.72 -12.86
N LYS A 424 -14.85 18.96 -13.53
CA LYS A 424 -14.72 17.52 -13.27
C LYS A 424 -13.99 17.24 -11.95
N TYR A 425 -13.01 18.05 -11.58
CA TYR A 425 -12.20 17.84 -10.39
C TYR A 425 -12.32 19.03 -9.46
N VAL A 426 -12.48 18.78 -8.17
CA VAL A 426 -12.45 19.82 -7.14
C VAL A 426 -11.32 19.54 -6.16
N ALA A 427 -10.40 20.47 -6.00
CA ALA A 427 -9.33 20.41 -5.01
C ALA A 427 -9.65 21.32 -3.81
N ILE A 428 -9.84 20.73 -2.63
CA ILE A 428 -10.10 21.44 -1.37
C ILE A 428 -8.75 21.69 -0.70
N GLU A 429 -8.28 22.93 -0.71
CA GLU A 429 -7.03 23.32 -0.07
C GLU A 429 -7.25 23.66 1.41
N ALA A 430 -6.74 22.82 2.32
CA ALA A 430 -6.79 23.08 3.76
C ALA A 430 -5.59 22.48 4.50
N ALA A 431 -5.04 23.21 5.47
CA ALA A 431 -3.90 22.73 6.28
C ALA A 431 -4.30 21.60 7.25
N ALA A 432 -5.55 21.60 7.72
CA ALA A 432 -6.03 20.75 8.81
C ALA A 432 -6.95 19.60 8.36
N ILE A 433 -6.83 19.10 7.11
CA ILE A 433 -7.73 18.06 6.57
C ILE A 433 -7.68 16.78 7.42
N VAL A 434 -6.47 16.37 7.82
CA VAL A 434 -6.26 15.13 8.59
C VAL A 434 -6.75 15.30 10.02
N GLU A 435 -6.44 16.45 10.63
CA GLU A 435 -6.89 16.83 11.97
C GLU A 435 -8.41 16.92 12.07
N ALA A 436 -9.05 17.50 11.06
CA ALA A 436 -10.50 17.67 10.97
C ALA A 436 -11.24 16.39 10.56
N LYS A 437 -10.52 15.30 10.25
CA LYS A 437 -11.06 14.02 9.77
C LYS A 437 -11.89 14.13 8.48
N TRP A 438 -11.50 15.02 7.57
CA TRP A 438 -12.22 15.24 6.31
C TRP A 438 -11.85 14.27 5.19
N GLN A 439 -10.89 13.36 5.41
CA GLN A 439 -10.46 12.38 4.40
C GLN A 439 -11.63 11.53 3.89
N GLY A 440 -12.54 11.13 4.78
CA GLY A 440 -13.74 10.36 4.42
C GLY A 440 -14.80 11.17 3.66
N PHE A 441 -14.59 12.46 3.42
CA PHE A 441 -15.41 13.27 2.52
C PHE A 441 -14.80 13.36 1.10
N MET A 442 -13.55 12.93 0.91
CA MET A 442 -12.77 13.14 -0.31
C MET A 442 -12.48 11.79 -0.98
N ASN A 443 -12.42 11.76 -2.30
CA ASN A 443 -12.00 10.57 -3.04
C ASN A 443 -10.50 10.30 -2.84
N GLU A 444 -9.69 11.36 -2.84
CA GLU A 444 -8.25 11.28 -2.61
C GLU A 444 -7.74 12.40 -1.68
N LEU A 445 -6.74 12.08 -0.89
CA LEU A 445 -5.96 13.03 -0.11
C LEU A 445 -4.57 13.18 -0.71
N TRP A 446 -4.25 14.40 -1.11
CA TRP A 446 -2.99 14.84 -1.70
C TRP A 446 -2.21 15.65 -0.65
N THR A 447 -1.05 15.14 -0.22
CA THR A 447 -0.21 15.81 0.80
C THR A 447 1.05 16.40 0.19
N VAL A 448 1.32 17.66 0.52
CA VAL A 448 2.56 18.35 0.18
C VAL A 448 3.42 18.47 1.43
N PHE A 449 4.66 17.99 1.35
CA PHE A 449 5.61 18.04 2.47
C PHE A 449 6.99 18.50 2.02
N VAL A 450 7.81 18.94 3.00
CA VAL A 450 9.25 19.11 2.88
C VAL A 450 9.91 18.62 4.17
N PRO A 451 11.19 18.22 4.14
CA PRO A 451 11.93 17.86 5.35
C PRO A 451 11.87 18.96 6.41
N VAL A 452 11.93 18.59 7.69
CA VAL A 452 11.78 19.50 8.84
C VAL A 452 12.81 20.62 8.79
N GLU A 453 14.03 20.32 8.38
CA GLU A 453 15.14 21.27 8.24
C GLU A 453 14.80 22.37 7.23
N GLU A 454 14.17 21.98 6.12
CA GLU A 454 13.73 22.91 5.08
C GLU A 454 12.52 23.73 5.53
N THR A 455 11.57 23.10 6.24
CA THR A 455 10.43 23.80 6.86
C THR A 455 10.92 24.90 7.80
N LEU A 456 11.90 24.58 8.65
CA LEU A 456 12.49 25.50 9.61
C LEU A 456 13.18 26.68 8.92
N ARG A 457 13.95 26.40 7.86
CA ARG A 457 14.58 27.44 7.02
C ARG A 457 13.52 28.37 6.41
N ARG A 458 12.47 27.83 5.80
CA ARG A 458 11.40 28.62 5.16
C ARG A 458 10.61 29.47 6.16
N ILE A 459 10.32 28.95 7.36
CA ILE A 459 9.63 29.72 8.40
C ILE A 459 10.50 30.89 8.86
N LYS A 460 11.80 30.65 9.10
CA LYS A 460 12.73 31.72 9.47
C LYS A 460 12.82 32.82 8.41
N GLU A 461 12.97 32.43 7.14
CA GLU A 461 13.06 33.36 6.01
C GLU A 461 11.75 34.16 5.78
N ARG A 462 10.59 33.51 5.88
CA ARG A 462 9.29 34.12 5.58
C ARG A 462 8.71 34.92 6.74
N ASP A 463 8.79 34.38 7.96
CA ASP A 463 8.06 34.90 9.12
C ASP A 463 8.98 35.63 10.11
N GLY A 464 10.30 35.59 9.92
CA GLY A 464 11.29 36.28 10.78
C GLY A 464 11.35 35.76 12.21
N LEU A 465 10.95 34.50 12.42
CA LEU A 465 10.85 33.88 13.75
C LEU A 465 12.18 33.27 14.20
N ASP A 466 12.34 33.17 15.53
CA ASP A 466 13.44 32.40 16.12
C ASP A 466 13.27 30.89 15.92
N GLU A 467 14.36 30.14 15.99
CA GLU A 467 14.41 28.69 15.78
C GLU A 467 13.47 27.93 16.71
N GLU A 468 13.47 28.27 17.99
CA GLU A 468 12.62 27.62 18.99
C GLU A 468 11.13 27.86 18.69
N GLN A 469 10.77 29.08 18.29
CA GLN A 469 9.40 29.43 17.90
C GLN A 469 8.96 28.70 16.63
N ALA A 470 9.84 28.60 15.63
CA ALA A 470 9.58 27.86 14.41
C ALA A 470 9.39 26.36 14.69
N LEU A 471 10.25 25.78 15.53
CA LEU A 471 10.18 24.37 15.91
C LEU A 471 8.91 24.05 16.69
N ASN A 472 8.52 24.91 17.65
CA ASN A 472 7.27 24.77 18.40
C ASN A 472 6.05 24.77 17.47
N ARG A 473 6.05 25.61 16.42
CA ARG A 473 4.98 25.61 15.41
C ARG A 473 4.95 24.30 14.62
N ILE A 474 6.11 23.79 14.20
CA ILE A 474 6.20 22.51 13.48
C ILE A 474 5.70 21.37 14.36
N GLN A 475 6.16 21.29 15.61
CA GLN A 475 5.81 20.22 16.56
C GLN A 475 4.35 20.27 17.03
N SER A 476 3.69 21.43 16.94
CA SER A 476 2.27 21.55 17.27
C SER A 476 1.35 20.85 16.27
N GLN A 477 1.83 20.60 15.05
CA GLN A 477 1.11 19.97 13.94
C GLN A 477 1.38 18.46 13.87
N LEU A 478 0.53 17.74 13.13
CA LEU A 478 0.82 16.36 12.74
C LEU A 478 2.14 16.27 11.96
N THR A 479 2.89 15.18 12.18
CA THR A 479 4.16 14.97 11.49
C THR A 479 3.94 14.74 9.98
N ASN A 480 4.97 14.96 9.18
CA ASN A 480 4.94 14.62 7.75
C ASN A 480 4.53 13.16 7.55
N LYS A 481 5.05 12.26 8.38
CA LYS A 481 4.77 10.83 8.33
C LYS A 481 3.28 10.55 8.58
N ASP A 482 2.69 11.12 9.63
CA ASP A 482 1.27 10.92 9.95
C ASP A 482 0.37 11.38 8.79
N ARG A 483 0.70 12.50 8.14
CA ARG A 483 -0.07 12.98 6.97
C ARG A 483 0.10 12.07 5.76
N ILE A 484 1.33 11.64 5.47
CA ILE A 484 1.65 10.74 4.36
C ILE A 484 0.95 9.39 4.56
N ASP A 485 0.94 8.88 5.79
CA ASP A 485 0.28 7.64 6.16
C ASP A 485 -1.25 7.74 6.01
N GLU A 486 -1.85 8.92 5.87
CA GLU A 486 -3.28 9.11 5.53
C GLU A 486 -3.51 9.48 4.05
N SER A 487 -2.44 9.65 3.27
CA SER A 487 -2.50 10.21 1.92
C SER A 487 -2.56 9.17 0.82
N HIS A 488 -3.25 9.54 -0.26
CA HIS A 488 -3.35 8.78 -1.48
C HIS A 488 -2.25 9.16 -2.47
N VAL A 489 -1.90 10.45 -2.54
CA VAL A 489 -0.82 10.97 -3.37
C VAL A 489 0.02 11.93 -2.54
N VAL A 490 1.33 11.95 -2.75
CA VAL A 490 2.26 12.81 -2.01
C VAL A 490 3.19 13.57 -2.94
N PHE A 491 3.51 14.80 -2.55
CA PHE A 491 4.39 15.72 -3.27
C PHE A 491 5.47 16.24 -2.33
N CYS A 492 6.68 16.41 -2.86
CA CYS A 492 7.76 17.06 -2.14
C CYS A 492 8.19 18.34 -2.85
N SER A 493 8.03 19.48 -2.18
CA SER A 493 8.39 20.80 -2.73
C SER A 493 9.82 21.23 -2.36
N LEU A 494 10.70 20.28 -2.03
CA LEU A 494 12.08 20.56 -1.60
C LEU A 494 12.93 21.21 -2.71
N TRP A 495 12.66 20.87 -3.96
CA TRP A 495 13.41 21.35 -5.12
C TRP A 495 12.70 22.51 -5.83
N ASP A 496 13.27 22.96 -6.94
CA ASP A 496 12.69 23.99 -7.80
C ASP A 496 11.23 23.70 -8.18
N TYR A 497 10.48 24.78 -8.42
CA TYR A 497 9.07 24.70 -8.80
C TYR A 497 8.84 23.82 -10.02
N SER A 498 9.75 23.79 -10.98
CA SER A 498 9.65 22.92 -12.16
C SER A 498 9.59 21.43 -11.80
N ILE A 499 10.35 21.00 -10.80
CA ILE A 499 10.36 19.61 -10.32
C ILE A 499 9.07 19.30 -9.57
N THR A 500 8.56 20.25 -8.79
CA THR A 500 7.28 20.11 -8.09
C THR A 500 6.13 20.03 -9.09
N HIS A 501 6.11 20.91 -10.10
CA HIS A 501 5.12 20.90 -11.17
C HIS A 501 5.15 19.59 -11.96
N ALA A 502 6.33 19.04 -12.27
CA ALA A 502 6.43 17.73 -12.92
C ALA A 502 5.77 16.60 -12.10
N GLN A 503 5.89 16.62 -10.77
CA GLN A 503 5.17 15.67 -9.90
C GLN A 503 3.66 15.85 -10.00
N VAL A 504 3.17 17.10 -9.99
CA VAL A 504 1.74 17.42 -10.09
C VAL A 504 1.18 17.05 -11.47
N THR A 505 1.87 17.37 -12.56
CA THR A 505 1.50 16.96 -13.93
C THR A 505 1.37 15.44 -14.03
N LYS A 506 2.31 14.70 -13.44
CA LYS A 506 2.26 13.24 -13.37
C LYS A 506 1.02 12.76 -12.62
N ALA A 507 0.72 13.34 -11.45
CA ALA A 507 -0.45 12.99 -10.65
C ALA A 507 -1.77 13.27 -11.39
N ILE A 508 -1.89 14.44 -12.04
CA ILE A 508 -3.07 14.79 -12.86
C ILE A 508 -3.25 13.80 -14.01
N LYS A 509 -2.17 13.45 -14.73
CA LYS A 509 -2.23 12.47 -15.81
C LYS A 509 -2.74 11.11 -15.31
N LEU A 510 -2.18 10.62 -14.21
CA LEU A 510 -2.60 9.36 -13.60
C LEU A 510 -4.03 9.43 -13.08
N LEU A 511 -4.48 10.60 -12.59
CA LEU A 511 -5.83 10.85 -12.10
C LEU A 511 -6.84 10.71 -13.23
N ARG A 512 -6.64 11.48 -14.30
CA ARG A 512 -7.50 11.41 -15.49
C ARG A 512 -7.59 9.97 -16.03
N GLN A 513 -6.46 9.25 -16.10
CA GLN A 513 -6.45 7.85 -16.54
C GLN A 513 -7.35 6.93 -15.72
N ARG A 514 -7.34 7.06 -14.38
CA ARG A 514 -8.15 6.17 -13.50
C ARG A 514 -9.59 6.62 -13.34
N THR A 515 -9.89 7.90 -13.50
CA THR A 515 -11.28 8.41 -13.43
C THR A 515 -12.01 8.27 -14.76
N ASP A 516 -11.30 8.34 -15.89
CA ASP A 516 -11.88 8.14 -17.22
C ASP A 516 -12.10 6.65 -17.53
N SER A 517 -11.33 5.73 -16.95
CA SER A 517 -11.51 4.27 -17.13
C SER A 517 -12.73 3.67 -16.43
N ILE A 518 -13.48 4.49 -15.68
CA ILE A 518 -14.72 4.09 -14.98
C ILE A 518 -15.97 4.35 -15.86
N HIS A 519 -15.78 4.97 -17.03
CA HIS A 519 -16.76 5.06 -18.12
C HIS A 519 -16.43 4.08 -19.24
#